data_AF-A0AA39FF37-F1
#
_entry.id   AF-A0AA39FF37-F1
#
_cell.length_a   1.000
_cell.length_b   1.000
_cell.length_c   1.000
_cell.angle_alpha   90.00
_cell.angle_beta   90.00
_cell.angle_gamma   90.00
#
_symmetry.space_group_name_H-M   'P 1'
#
loop_
_entity.id
_entity.type
_entity.pdbx_description
1 polymer ?
#
loop_
_entity_poly.entity_id
_entity_poly.type
_entity_poly.pdbx_seq_one_letter_code
_entity_poly.pdbx_strand_id
1 'polypeptide(L)'
;MNWKLFNRVKTVVLLILINQKLARASTANSLHYLEPGDSVENSTPGLRIFCHNAKSKYLIHTWRTLIMNLHTDLDNYDLYDGKSSMEVMEKHDINQRSWKFNWFGTKKSKEFRINPFEDTCIGIYTYPYNNHHYKMSMLIQKIDSWRVLMTLSGIILFWIARRLSMNPLFYYITGISLGVTFSTLILVWFFAKLIGRGKTMYLMVGTGWAMSSWLARIIWENAQVILLQYRDYVIWYTLITSIISFLICYRIGPVTNTRTKQIIQWFLQGSGLILVYLSSYFREASLSMCILLIIAYNFPKVVFYKGKNY
;
A
#
# COMPACT_ATOMS: atom_id res chain seq x y z
N MET A 1 -37.20 -51.05 -24.26
CA MET A 1 -36.14 -50.14 -24.78
C MET A 1 -35.81 -49.07 -23.74
N ASN A 2 -35.17 -49.40 -22.59
CA ASN A 2 -34.78 -48.35 -21.59
C ASN A 2 -33.74 -48.75 -20.53
N TRP A 3 -33.23 -50.00 -20.50
CA TRP A 3 -32.28 -50.42 -19.46
C TRP A 3 -30.83 -49.98 -19.72
N LYS A 4 -30.37 -50.04 -20.98
CA LYS A 4 -29.02 -49.57 -21.39
C LYS A 4 -28.84 -48.06 -21.23
N LEU A 5 -29.90 -47.27 -21.44
CA LEU A 5 -29.86 -45.81 -21.27
C LEU A 5 -29.73 -45.43 -19.79
N PHE A 6 -30.49 -46.10 -18.91
CA PHE A 6 -30.45 -45.88 -17.47
C PHE A 6 -29.07 -46.20 -16.86
N ASN A 7 -28.42 -47.28 -17.32
CA ASN A 7 -27.07 -47.62 -16.86
C ASN A 7 -26.04 -46.57 -17.31
N ARG A 8 -26.09 -46.09 -18.55
CA ARG A 8 -25.17 -45.03 -19.03
C ARG A 8 -25.34 -43.73 -18.26
N VAL A 9 -26.57 -43.32 -17.95
CA VAL A 9 -26.83 -42.12 -17.14
C VAL A 9 -26.28 -42.30 -15.72
N LYS A 10 -26.48 -43.47 -15.09
CA LYS A 10 -25.88 -43.78 -13.79
C LYS A 10 -24.35 -43.72 -13.81
N THR A 11 -23.70 -44.25 -14.85
CA THR A 11 -22.24 -44.20 -14.97
C THR A 11 -21.72 -42.77 -15.13
N VAL A 12 -22.39 -41.96 -15.95
CA VAL A 12 -22.03 -40.54 -16.15
C VAL A 12 -22.22 -39.74 -14.86
N VAL A 13 -23.34 -39.94 -14.15
CA VAL A 13 -23.59 -39.28 -12.85
C VAL A 13 -22.56 -39.72 -11.81
N LEU A 14 -22.21 -41.01 -11.76
CA LEU A 14 -21.17 -41.52 -10.86
C LEU A 14 -19.80 -40.90 -11.17
N LEU A 15 -19.42 -40.78 -12.45
CA LEU A 15 -18.18 -40.14 -12.88
C LEU A 15 -18.15 -38.65 -12.53
N ILE A 16 -19.26 -37.94 -12.69
CA ILE A 16 -19.38 -36.54 -12.27
C ILE A 16 -19.21 -36.41 -10.75
N LEU A 17 -19.85 -37.27 -9.96
CA LEU A 17 -19.73 -37.28 -8.51
C LEU A 17 -18.32 -37.63 -8.03
N ILE A 18 -17.65 -38.59 -8.69
CA ILE A 18 -16.26 -38.96 -8.39
C ILE A 18 -15.32 -37.80 -8.72
N ASN A 19 -15.48 -37.15 -9.87
CA ASN A 19 -14.70 -35.98 -10.24
C ASN A 19 -14.92 -34.80 -9.28
N GLN A 20 -16.16 -34.57 -8.85
CA GLN A 20 -16.46 -33.56 -7.84
C GLN A 20 -15.80 -33.89 -6.49
N LYS A 21 -15.80 -35.16 -6.07
CA LYS A 21 -15.11 -35.58 -4.83
C LYS A 21 -13.60 -35.48 -4.94
N LEU A 22 -12.99 -35.86 -6.07
CA LEU A 22 -11.55 -35.71 -6.29
C LEU A 22 -11.13 -34.24 -6.33
N ALA A 23 -11.91 -33.38 -7.00
CA ALA A 23 -11.65 -31.93 -7.02
C ALA A 23 -11.74 -31.32 -5.61
N ARG A 24 -12.71 -31.77 -4.80
CA ARG A 24 -12.88 -31.34 -3.41
C ARG A 24 -11.77 -31.85 -2.47
N ALA A 25 -11.22 -33.04 -2.73
CA ALA A 25 -10.10 -33.59 -1.97
C ALA A 25 -8.77 -32.90 -2.32
N SER A 26 -8.55 -32.58 -3.61
CA SER A 26 -7.38 -31.83 -4.07
C SER A 26 -7.32 -30.42 -3.48
N THR A 27 -8.47 -29.76 -3.38
CA THR A 27 -8.61 -28.42 -2.77
C THR A 27 -8.45 -28.42 -1.25
N ALA A 28 -8.80 -29.51 -0.56
CA ALA A 28 -8.60 -29.62 0.88
C ALA A 28 -7.12 -29.74 1.25
N ASN A 29 -6.31 -30.39 0.42
CA ASN A 29 -4.88 -30.52 0.67
C ASN A 29 -4.10 -29.23 0.41
N SER A 30 -4.60 -28.30 -0.41
CA SER A 30 -3.92 -27.06 -0.76
C SER A 30 -4.27 -25.84 0.09
N LEU A 31 -5.30 -25.95 0.95
CA LEU A 31 -5.77 -24.90 1.85
C LEU A 31 -5.14 -25.05 3.23
N HIS A 32 -4.41 -24.04 3.68
CA HIS A 32 -3.80 -24.00 5.01
C HIS A 32 -4.27 -22.74 5.75
N TYR A 33 -4.86 -22.93 6.92
CA TYR A 33 -5.10 -21.84 7.86
C TYR A 33 -3.85 -21.63 8.71
N LEU A 34 -3.32 -20.42 8.72
CA LEU A 34 -2.18 -20.06 9.56
C LEU A 34 -2.66 -19.28 10.78
N GLU A 35 -2.19 -19.67 11.95
CA GLU A 35 -2.26 -18.83 13.13
C GLU A 35 -0.96 -18.03 13.31
N PRO A 36 -1.00 -16.93 14.08
CA PRO A 36 0.21 -16.17 14.41
C PRO A 36 1.29 -17.01 15.10
N GLY A 37 2.48 -17.05 14.51
CA GLY A 37 3.60 -17.88 14.98
C GLY A 37 3.78 -19.17 14.20
N ASP A 38 2.79 -19.55 13.39
CA ASP A 38 2.90 -20.74 12.54
C ASP A 38 3.78 -20.46 11.32
N SER A 39 4.47 -21.51 10.89
CA SER A 39 5.16 -21.52 9.61
C SER A 39 4.89 -22.82 8.88
N VAL A 40 4.49 -22.73 7.62
CA VAL A 40 4.24 -23.87 6.75
C VAL A 40 5.33 -23.89 5.68
N GLU A 41 6.05 -25.00 5.62
CA GLU A 41 7.02 -25.28 4.57
C GLU A 41 6.35 -26.11 3.48
N ASN A 42 6.62 -25.75 2.23
CA ASN A 42 6.13 -26.51 1.09
C ASN A 42 7.29 -26.84 0.14
N SER A 43 7.21 -28.03 -0.43
CA SER A 43 8.14 -28.57 -1.43
C SER A 43 7.42 -29.12 -2.66
N THR A 44 6.09 -28.95 -2.75
CA THR A 44 5.27 -29.46 -3.85
C THR A 44 4.85 -28.37 -4.83
N PRO A 45 4.84 -28.65 -6.15
CA PRO A 45 4.34 -27.72 -7.16
C PRO A 45 2.82 -27.53 -7.08
N GLY A 46 2.33 -26.42 -7.65
CA GLY A 46 0.90 -26.11 -7.72
C GLY A 46 0.48 -24.90 -6.89
N LEU A 47 -0.84 -24.69 -6.83
CA LEU A 47 -1.46 -23.61 -6.06
C LEU A 47 -1.63 -24.05 -4.61
N ARG A 48 -1.05 -23.29 -3.67
CA ARG A 48 -1.32 -23.40 -2.23
C ARG A 48 -1.94 -22.11 -1.74
N ILE A 49 -2.98 -22.22 -0.92
CA ILE A 49 -3.74 -21.09 -0.41
C ILE A 49 -3.54 -21.03 1.11
N PHE A 50 -3.08 -19.89 1.57
CA PHE A 50 -2.80 -19.58 2.97
C PHE A 50 -3.83 -18.58 3.46
N CYS A 51 -4.71 -18.99 4.37
CA CYS A 51 -5.80 -18.16 4.88
C CYS A 51 -5.59 -17.76 6.33
N HIS A 52 -6.02 -16.54 6.65
CA HIS A 52 -6.13 -15.99 7.99
C HIS A 52 -7.59 -15.67 8.28
N ASN A 53 -8.06 -16.05 9.47
CA ASN A 53 -9.40 -15.71 9.95
C ASN A 53 -9.38 -14.44 10.79
N ALA A 54 -10.34 -13.57 10.55
CA ALA A 54 -10.54 -12.34 11.29
C ALA A 54 -10.59 -12.60 12.80
N LYS A 55 -9.75 -11.88 13.55
CA LYS A 55 -9.81 -11.86 15.01
C LYS A 55 -10.69 -10.69 15.46
N SER A 56 -11.26 -10.80 16.66
CA SER A 56 -12.16 -9.78 17.21
C SER A 56 -11.49 -8.41 17.36
N LYS A 57 -12.28 -7.37 17.08
CA LYS A 57 -11.85 -5.97 17.16
C LYS A 57 -11.84 -5.51 18.62
N TYR A 58 -10.66 -5.22 19.15
CA TYR A 58 -10.48 -4.59 20.47
C TYR A 58 -9.63 -3.32 20.35
N LEU A 59 -9.89 -2.33 21.21
CA LEU A 59 -9.16 -1.05 21.19
C LEU A 59 -7.65 -1.21 21.43
N ILE A 60 -7.23 -2.20 22.22
CA ILE A 60 -5.81 -2.48 22.45
C ILE A 60 -5.09 -3.06 21.22
N HIS A 61 -5.84 -3.42 20.17
CA HIS A 61 -5.31 -3.97 18.92
C HIS A 61 -5.31 -2.96 17.77
N THR A 62 -5.61 -1.68 18.02
CA THR A 62 -5.64 -0.63 16.98
C THR A 62 -4.36 -0.54 16.16
N TRP A 63 -3.19 -0.70 16.79
CA TRP A 63 -1.89 -0.67 16.10
C TRP A 63 -1.33 -2.05 15.78
N ARG A 64 -2.18 -3.08 15.78
CA ARG A 64 -1.79 -4.44 15.42
C ARG A 64 -1.70 -4.57 13.90
N THR A 65 -0.59 -5.11 13.42
CA THR A 65 -0.37 -5.46 12.02
C THR A 65 -0.09 -6.96 11.93
N LEU A 66 -0.65 -7.63 10.92
CA LEU A 66 -0.32 -9.01 10.61
C LEU A 66 0.65 -9.01 9.42
N ILE A 67 1.76 -9.73 9.56
CA ILE A 67 2.78 -9.82 8.54
C ILE A 67 2.87 -11.27 8.10
N MET A 68 2.64 -11.50 6.81
CA MET A 68 2.92 -12.78 6.18
C MET A 68 4.23 -12.66 5.40
N ASN A 69 5.23 -13.45 5.80
CA ASN A 69 6.54 -13.45 5.19
C ASN A 69 6.74 -14.73 4.38
N LEU A 70 7.00 -14.55 3.09
CA LEU A 70 7.35 -15.60 2.15
C LEU A 70 8.88 -15.69 2.06
N HIS A 71 9.44 -16.69 2.74
CA HIS A 71 10.84 -17.03 2.61
C HIS A 71 11.01 -17.97 1.43
N THR A 72 11.53 -17.42 0.33
CA THR A 72 11.82 -18.19 -0.87
C THR A 72 12.95 -17.55 -1.66
N ASP A 73 13.74 -18.40 -2.31
CA ASP A 73 14.73 -18.03 -3.32
C ASP A 73 14.13 -18.05 -4.73
N LEU A 74 12.82 -18.30 -4.86
CA LEU A 74 12.07 -18.26 -6.11
C LEU A 74 11.94 -16.83 -6.65
N ASP A 75 12.39 -16.63 -7.89
CA ASP A 75 12.16 -15.37 -8.63
C ASP A 75 10.83 -15.39 -9.42
N ASN A 76 10.36 -16.59 -9.80
CA ASN A 76 9.21 -16.78 -10.68
C ASN A 76 8.08 -17.57 -9.97
N TYR A 77 7.26 -16.86 -9.19
CA TYR A 77 6.03 -17.39 -8.58
C TYR A 77 4.88 -16.41 -8.80
N ASP A 78 3.64 -16.92 -8.87
CA ASP A 78 2.44 -16.09 -8.94
C ASP A 78 1.73 -16.00 -7.60
N LEU A 79 1.34 -14.77 -7.24
CA LEU A 79 0.70 -14.44 -5.99
C LEU A 79 -0.70 -13.92 -6.28
N TYR A 80 -1.68 -14.42 -5.53
CA TYR A 80 -3.08 -14.03 -5.63
C TYR A 80 -3.59 -13.67 -4.25
N ASP A 81 -3.93 -12.41 -4.03
CA ASP A 81 -4.62 -11.96 -2.83
C ASP A 81 -6.14 -12.08 -3.00
N GLY A 82 -6.85 -12.44 -1.93
CA GLY A 82 -8.31 -12.48 -1.90
C GLY A 82 -8.84 -12.46 -0.47
N LYS A 83 -10.13 -12.19 -0.29
CA LYS A 83 -10.78 -12.26 1.04
C LYS A 83 -11.15 -13.70 1.42
N SER A 84 -11.33 -14.55 0.42
CA SER A 84 -11.71 -15.96 0.58
C SER A 84 -10.89 -16.86 -0.34
N SER A 85 -10.78 -18.14 0.02
CA SER A 85 -10.12 -19.15 -0.79
C SER A 85 -10.74 -19.29 -2.19
N MET A 86 -12.07 -19.13 -2.30
CA MET A 86 -12.77 -19.18 -3.59
C MET A 86 -12.38 -18.03 -4.52
N GLU A 87 -12.22 -16.83 -3.97
CA GLU A 87 -11.81 -15.64 -4.75
C GLU A 87 -10.37 -15.80 -5.27
N VAL A 88 -9.49 -16.38 -4.45
CA VAL A 88 -8.10 -16.69 -4.83
C VAL A 88 -8.07 -17.71 -5.97
N MET A 89 -8.89 -18.76 -5.89
CA MET A 89 -9.01 -19.76 -6.95
C MET A 89 -9.56 -19.17 -8.24
N GLU A 90 -10.59 -18.33 -8.16
CA GLU A 90 -11.16 -17.65 -9.33
C GLU A 90 -10.13 -16.74 -10.00
N LYS A 91 -9.38 -15.95 -9.22
CA LYS A 91 -8.27 -15.12 -9.72
C LYS A 91 -7.18 -15.95 -10.39
N HIS A 92 -6.84 -17.11 -9.83
CA HIS A 92 -5.91 -18.04 -10.44
C HIS A 92 -6.43 -18.56 -11.78
N ASP A 93 -7.69 -18.98 -11.86
CA ASP A 93 -8.27 -19.56 -13.08
C ASP A 93 -8.42 -18.52 -14.20
N ILE A 94 -8.81 -17.30 -13.86
CA ILE A 94 -8.84 -16.18 -14.80
C ILE A 94 -7.43 -15.90 -15.30
N ASN A 95 -6.42 -15.91 -14.42
CA ASN A 95 -5.04 -15.67 -14.80
C ASN A 95 -4.47 -16.76 -15.71
N GLN A 96 -4.80 -18.03 -15.48
CA GLN A 96 -4.42 -19.14 -16.36
C GLN A 96 -5.06 -19.01 -17.76
N ARG A 97 -6.28 -18.47 -17.84
CA ARG A 97 -7.01 -18.28 -19.11
C ARG A 97 -6.63 -16.98 -19.83
N SER A 98 -6.09 -15.99 -19.12
CA SER A 98 -5.75 -14.69 -19.68
C SER A 98 -4.26 -14.61 -19.98
N TRP A 99 -3.91 -14.26 -21.22
CA TRP A 99 -2.53 -14.07 -21.61
C TRP A 99 -2.02 -12.75 -21.02
N LYS A 100 -1.42 -12.80 -19.83
CA LYS A 100 -0.84 -11.61 -19.21
C LYS A 100 0.51 -11.28 -19.85
N PHE A 101 0.54 -10.18 -20.60
CA PHE A 101 1.78 -9.52 -21.00
C PHE A 101 2.33 -8.74 -19.80
N ASN A 102 3.29 -9.32 -19.07
CA ASN A 102 3.91 -8.66 -17.93
C ASN A 102 5.01 -7.69 -18.41
N TRP A 103 4.63 -6.54 -18.98
CA TRP A 103 5.58 -5.54 -19.52
C TRP A 103 6.52 -4.97 -18.44
N PHE A 104 6.09 -4.99 -17.18
CA PHE A 104 6.86 -4.51 -16.04
C PHE A 104 6.98 -5.64 -15.02
N GLY A 105 8.04 -6.45 -15.14
CA GLY A 105 8.43 -7.44 -14.15
C GLY A 105 8.81 -6.76 -12.84
N THR A 106 7.81 -6.40 -12.04
CA THR A 106 8.03 -5.85 -10.70
C THR A 106 8.47 -6.98 -9.79
N LYS A 107 9.58 -6.76 -9.07
CA LYS A 107 10.03 -7.67 -8.02
C LYS A 107 8.90 -7.80 -7.01
N LYS A 108 8.30 -8.98 -6.92
CA LYS A 108 7.16 -9.22 -6.02
C LYS A 108 7.66 -9.11 -4.58
N SER A 109 6.95 -8.33 -3.76
CA SER A 109 7.28 -8.17 -2.34
C SER A 109 7.25 -9.54 -1.67
N LYS A 110 8.26 -9.85 -0.86
CA LYS A 110 8.31 -11.09 -0.05
C LYS A 110 7.61 -10.93 1.30
N GLU A 111 7.28 -9.69 1.67
CA GLU A 111 6.58 -9.35 2.90
C GLU A 111 5.22 -8.74 2.56
N PHE A 112 4.16 -9.28 3.18
CA PHE A 112 2.79 -8.84 2.98
C PHE A 112 2.19 -8.37 4.30
N ARG A 113 1.80 -7.09 4.35
CA ARG A 113 1.12 -6.51 5.51
C ARG A 113 -0.40 -6.61 5.33
N ILE A 114 -1.02 -7.40 6.19
CA ILE A 114 -2.41 -7.82 6.07
C ILE A 114 -3.23 -7.19 7.20
N ASN A 115 -4.51 -6.95 6.91
CA ASN A 115 -5.47 -6.51 7.91
C ASN A 115 -5.80 -7.67 8.88
N PRO A 116 -5.49 -7.55 10.19
CA PRO A 116 -5.77 -8.63 11.14
C PRO A 116 -7.27 -8.83 11.46
N PHE A 117 -8.12 -7.86 11.10
CA PHE A 117 -9.56 -7.84 11.43
C PHE A 117 -10.47 -8.28 10.28
N GLU A 118 -9.91 -8.61 9.13
CA GLU A 118 -10.63 -9.09 7.97
C GLU A 118 -10.09 -10.47 7.58
N ASP A 119 -10.97 -11.30 7.02
CA ASP A 119 -10.55 -12.57 6.44
C ASP A 119 -9.74 -12.30 5.19
N THR A 120 -8.57 -12.93 5.11
CA THR A 120 -7.65 -12.74 3.98
C THR A 120 -6.97 -14.04 3.66
N CYS A 121 -6.93 -14.37 2.37
CA CYS A 121 -6.27 -15.53 1.82
C CYS A 121 -5.25 -15.10 0.76
N ILE A 122 -4.09 -15.75 0.79
CA ILE A 122 -3.01 -15.55 -0.18
C ILE A 122 -2.75 -16.88 -0.87
N GLY A 123 -2.95 -16.92 -2.18
CA GLY A 123 -2.57 -18.02 -3.05
C GLY A 123 -1.16 -17.84 -3.58
N ILE A 124 -0.32 -18.86 -3.45
CA ILE A 124 1.00 -18.94 -4.05
C ILE A 124 0.96 -20.07 -5.07
N TYR A 125 1.22 -19.73 -6.33
CA TYR A 125 1.35 -20.70 -7.42
C TYR A 125 2.81 -20.84 -7.83
N THR A 126 3.34 -22.05 -7.68
CA THR A 126 4.69 -22.41 -8.12
C THR A 126 4.63 -23.30 -9.35
N TYR A 127 5.29 -22.87 -10.43
CA TYR A 127 5.38 -23.65 -11.66
C TYR A 127 6.22 -24.93 -11.47
N PRO A 128 5.89 -26.02 -12.19
CA PRO A 128 6.53 -27.33 -12.02
C PRO A 128 8.02 -27.39 -12.43
N TYR A 129 8.54 -26.36 -13.12
CA TYR A 129 9.95 -26.31 -13.55
C TYR A 129 10.87 -25.58 -12.55
N ASN A 130 10.32 -24.97 -11.50
CA ASN A 130 11.06 -24.15 -10.54
C ASN A 130 11.36 -24.90 -9.23
N ASN A 131 12.29 -24.39 -8.43
CA ASN A 131 12.61 -24.98 -7.12
C ASN A 131 11.45 -24.76 -6.13
N HIS A 132 10.70 -25.81 -5.75
CA HIS A 132 9.43 -25.65 -5.02
C HIS A 132 9.55 -25.30 -3.54
N HIS A 133 10.78 -25.13 -3.02
CA HIS A 133 11.02 -24.87 -1.62
C HIS A 133 10.67 -23.43 -1.26
N TYR A 134 9.62 -23.28 -0.46
CA TYR A 134 9.32 -22.01 0.19
C TYR A 134 8.73 -22.25 1.57
N LYS A 135 8.94 -21.26 2.43
CA LYS A 135 8.39 -21.22 3.79
C LYS A 135 7.51 -19.99 3.93
N MET A 136 6.25 -20.22 4.24
CA MET A 136 5.31 -19.17 4.57
C MET A 136 5.23 -19.06 6.08
N SER A 137 5.54 -17.89 6.63
CA SER A 137 5.45 -17.63 8.07
C SER A 137 4.49 -16.49 8.35
N MET A 138 3.73 -16.60 9.43
CA MET A 138 2.82 -15.55 9.88
C MET A 138 3.30 -14.98 11.20
N LEU A 139 3.61 -13.69 11.22
CA LEU A 139 4.05 -12.97 12.40
C LEU A 139 3.02 -11.93 12.79
N ILE A 140 2.75 -11.84 14.09
CA ILE A 140 1.89 -10.81 14.65
C ILE A 140 2.74 -9.71 15.27
N GLN A 141 2.64 -8.52 14.70
CA GLN A 141 3.23 -7.34 15.30
C GLN A 141 2.16 -6.67 16.17
N LYS A 142 2.29 -6.84 17.50
CA LYS A 142 1.32 -6.30 18.48
C LYS A 142 1.24 -4.77 18.42
N ILE A 143 2.39 -4.11 18.28
CA ILE A 143 2.52 -2.66 18.15
C ILE A 143 3.39 -2.39 16.94
N ASP A 144 2.78 -1.87 15.88
CA ASP A 144 3.48 -1.38 14.71
C ASP A 144 3.96 0.06 14.96
N SER A 145 5.26 0.22 15.23
CA SER A 145 5.87 1.51 15.54
C SER A 145 5.65 2.55 14.43
N TRP A 146 5.57 2.12 13.16
CA TRP A 146 5.33 3.04 12.04
C TRP A 146 3.93 3.60 12.08
N ARG A 147 2.93 2.76 12.39
CA ARG A 147 1.54 3.17 12.57
C ARG A 147 1.37 4.11 13.76
N VAL A 148 2.05 3.83 14.87
CA VAL A 148 2.07 4.72 16.04
C VAL A 148 2.69 6.07 15.67
N LEU A 149 3.82 6.08 14.95
CA LEU A 149 4.45 7.32 14.50
C LEU A 149 3.54 8.13 13.58
N MET A 150 2.80 7.48 12.67
CA MET A 150 1.77 8.12 11.84
C MET A 150 0.65 8.73 12.69
N THR A 151 0.15 8.04 13.72
CA THR A 151 -0.85 8.65 14.63
C THR A 151 -0.30 9.88 15.34
N LEU A 152 0.89 9.78 15.92
CA LEU A 152 1.50 10.86 16.70
C LEU A 152 1.79 12.08 15.81
N SER A 153 2.41 11.86 14.65
CA SER A 153 2.68 12.94 13.70
C SER A 153 1.40 13.58 13.18
N GLY A 154 0.34 12.81 12.94
CA GLY A 154 -0.95 13.34 12.49
C GLY A 154 -1.64 14.20 13.55
N ILE A 155 -1.59 13.77 14.82
CA ILE A 155 -2.07 14.54 15.97
C ILE A 155 -1.28 15.84 16.09
N ILE A 156 0.05 15.76 16.13
CA ILE A 156 0.94 16.94 16.26
C ILE A 156 0.69 17.92 15.11
N LEU A 157 0.58 17.43 13.88
CA LEU A 157 0.30 18.25 12.70
C LEU A 157 -1.04 18.97 12.83
N PHE A 158 -2.09 18.28 13.28
CA PHE A 158 -3.42 18.86 13.47
C PHE A 158 -3.42 20.01 14.50
N TRP A 159 -2.71 19.83 15.61
CA TRP A 159 -2.60 20.83 16.68
C TRP A 159 -1.74 22.04 16.27
N ILE A 160 -0.59 21.80 15.62
CA ILE A 160 0.35 22.85 15.25
C ILE A 160 -0.06 23.55 13.94
N ALA A 161 -0.98 22.98 13.15
CA ALA A 161 -1.43 23.51 11.85
C ALA A 161 -1.70 25.02 11.85
N ARG A 162 -2.34 25.56 12.90
CA ARG A 162 -2.59 27.01 13.03
C ARG A 162 -1.33 27.83 13.24
N ARG A 163 -0.41 27.36 14.09
CA ARG A 163 0.88 28.04 14.29
C ARG A 163 1.71 27.98 13.01
N LEU A 164 1.65 26.85 12.33
CA LEU A 164 2.42 26.58 11.12
C LEU A 164 1.94 27.43 9.94
N SER A 165 0.63 27.56 9.72
CA SER A 165 0.07 28.35 8.62
C SER A 165 0.31 29.86 8.76
N MET A 166 0.54 30.34 9.99
CA MET A 166 0.82 31.75 10.26
C MET A 166 2.31 32.08 10.20
N ASN A 167 3.19 31.09 10.30
CA ASN A 167 4.63 31.27 10.35
C ASN A 167 5.21 31.43 8.92
N PRO A 168 5.89 32.55 8.59
CA PRO A 168 6.50 32.74 7.28
C PRO A 168 7.60 31.71 6.97
N LEU A 169 8.29 31.17 7.98
CA LEU A 169 9.29 30.12 7.78
C LEU A 169 8.69 28.86 7.15
N PHE A 170 7.45 28.52 7.51
CA PHE A 170 6.76 27.38 6.92
C PHE A 170 6.53 27.58 5.42
N TYR A 171 6.21 28.80 4.99
CA TYR A 171 6.05 29.12 3.57
C TYR A 171 7.36 28.89 2.79
N TYR A 172 8.48 29.37 3.30
CA TYR A 172 9.77 29.17 2.64
C TYR A 172 10.19 27.71 2.61
N ILE A 173 10.10 26.99 3.74
CA ILE A 173 10.50 25.57 3.80
C ILE A 173 9.63 24.72 2.86
N THR A 174 8.31 24.93 2.87
CA THR A 174 7.41 24.20 1.97
C THR A 174 7.66 24.55 0.52
N GLY A 175 7.79 25.84 0.19
CA GLY A 175 8.10 26.30 -1.16
C GLY A 175 9.41 25.73 -1.70
N ILE A 176 10.48 25.75 -0.90
CA ILE A 176 11.77 25.16 -1.27
C ILE A 176 11.64 23.65 -1.45
N SER A 177 11.00 22.95 -0.52
CA SER A 177 10.83 21.48 -0.62
C SER A 177 10.02 21.08 -1.87
N LEU A 178 8.96 21.81 -2.20
CA LEU A 178 8.17 21.60 -3.40
C LEU A 178 8.98 21.91 -4.66
N GLY A 179 9.75 23.00 -4.65
CA GLY A 179 10.63 23.38 -5.77
C GLY A 179 11.71 22.34 -6.06
N VAL A 180 12.40 21.84 -5.03
CA VAL A 180 13.39 20.77 -5.16
C VAL A 180 12.72 19.48 -5.66
N THR A 181 11.59 19.08 -5.08
CA THR A 181 10.86 17.89 -5.51
C THR A 181 10.43 18.01 -6.98
N PHE A 182 9.86 19.14 -7.39
CA PHE A 182 9.44 19.36 -8.77
C PHE A 182 10.64 19.36 -9.74
N SER A 183 11.76 19.96 -9.34
CA SER A 183 13.00 19.92 -10.13
C SER A 183 13.51 18.49 -10.31
N THR A 184 13.52 17.67 -9.25
CA THR A 184 13.95 16.26 -9.34
C THR A 184 13.05 15.47 -10.29
N LEU A 185 11.73 15.68 -10.24
CA LEU A 185 10.78 15.00 -11.12
C LEU A 185 11.00 15.37 -12.59
N ILE A 186 11.26 16.65 -12.89
CA ILE A 186 11.59 17.11 -14.24
C ILE A 186 12.89 16.46 -14.74
N LEU A 187 13.92 16.39 -13.89
CA LEU A 187 15.20 15.81 -14.24
C LEU A 187 15.08 14.32 -14.59
N VAL A 188 14.38 13.54 -13.77
CA VAL A 188 14.15 12.12 -14.05
C VAL A 188 13.28 11.94 -15.29
N TRP A 189 12.25 12.77 -15.48
CA TRP A 189 11.46 12.77 -16.72
C TRP A 189 12.32 13.07 -17.96
N PHE A 190 13.25 14.02 -17.86
CA PHE A 190 14.17 14.37 -18.94
C PHE A 190 15.12 13.20 -19.28
N PHE A 191 15.70 12.54 -18.29
CA PHE A 191 16.52 11.34 -18.50
C PHE A 191 15.72 10.18 -19.09
N ALA A 192 14.51 9.94 -18.60
CA ALA A 192 13.61 8.92 -19.15
C ALA A 192 13.29 9.20 -20.64
N LYS A 193 13.11 10.48 -20.99
CA LYS A 193 12.90 10.92 -22.38
C LYS A 193 14.13 10.72 -23.27
N LEU A 194 15.35 10.91 -22.75
CA LEU A 194 16.59 10.70 -23.52
C LEU A 194 16.83 9.21 -23.82
N ILE A 195 16.46 8.32 -22.90
CA ILE A 195 16.59 6.86 -23.04
C ILE A 195 15.48 6.30 -23.93
N GLY A 196 14.25 6.84 -23.84
CA GLY A 196 13.08 6.42 -24.59
C GLY A 196 12.99 6.97 -26.02
N ARG A 197 13.99 6.74 -26.87
CA ARG A 197 13.91 7.10 -28.31
C ARG A 197 13.02 6.11 -29.09
N GLY A 198 11.70 6.33 -29.12
CA GLY A 198 10.79 5.53 -29.95
C GLY A 198 9.29 5.90 -29.90
N LYS A 199 8.46 5.16 -30.65
CA LYS A 199 6.98 5.28 -30.74
C LYS A 199 6.27 5.14 -29.37
N THR A 200 6.94 4.56 -28.38
CA THR A 200 6.50 4.47 -26.99
C THR A 200 6.35 5.83 -26.32
N MET A 201 7.09 6.87 -26.76
CA MET A 201 7.06 8.21 -26.18
C MET A 201 5.72 8.94 -26.37
N TYR A 202 5.05 8.79 -27.53
CA TYR A 202 3.75 9.42 -27.78
C TYR A 202 2.63 8.79 -26.92
N LEU A 203 2.70 7.48 -26.71
CA LEU A 203 1.78 6.74 -25.82
C LEU A 203 2.03 7.08 -24.34
N MET A 204 3.28 7.40 -23.98
CA MET A 204 3.69 7.83 -22.64
C MET A 204 3.23 9.25 -22.29
N VAL A 205 3.22 10.17 -23.27
CA VAL A 205 2.69 11.54 -23.10
C VAL A 205 1.17 11.54 -22.96
N GLY A 206 0.47 10.67 -23.68
CA GLY A 206 -0.99 10.51 -23.58
C GLY A 206 -1.49 10.00 -22.22
N THR A 207 -0.60 9.41 -21.41
CA THR A 207 -0.93 8.80 -20.11
C THR A 207 -0.23 9.51 -18.95
N GLY A 208 -0.37 10.84 -18.87
CA GLY A 208 0.38 11.68 -17.92
C GLY A 208 0.41 11.20 -16.46
N TRP A 209 -0.72 10.69 -15.93
CA TRP A 209 -0.77 10.12 -14.57
C TRP A 209 -0.02 8.79 -14.44
N ALA A 210 -0.12 7.91 -15.44
CA ALA A 210 0.61 6.64 -15.47
C ALA A 210 2.13 6.88 -15.58
N MET A 211 2.53 7.90 -16.34
CA MET A 211 3.94 8.28 -16.46
C MET A 211 4.51 8.80 -15.14
N SER A 212 3.79 9.71 -14.45
CA SER A 212 4.21 10.22 -13.15
C SER A 212 4.37 9.10 -12.11
N SER A 213 3.40 8.17 -12.05
CA SER A 213 3.46 7.04 -11.12
C SER A 213 4.56 6.02 -11.46
N TRP A 214 4.84 5.77 -12.74
CA TRP A 214 5.96 4.94 -13.17
C TRP A 214 7.31 5.54 -12.81
N LEU A 215 7.50 6.84 -13.08
CA LEU A 215 8.70 7.57 -12.68
C LEU A 215 8.90 7.54 -11.17
N ALA A 216 7.84 7.81 -10.39
CA ALA A 216 7.90 7.78 -8.94
C ALA A 216 8.33 6.39 -8.42
N ARG A 217 7.83 5.31 -9.03
CA ARG A 217 8.26 3.94 -8.70
C ARG A 217 9.73 3.71 -8.99
N ILE A 218 10.22 4.09 -10.17
CA ILE A 218 11.64 3.93 -10.52
C ILE A 218 12.55 4.68 -9.55
N ILE A 219 12.19 5.92 -9.22
CA ILE A 219 12.94 6.73 -8.25
C ILE A 219 12.95 6.03 -6.89
N TRP A 220 11.80 5.52 -6.44
CA TRP A 220 11.68 4.86 -5.14
C TRP A 220 12.51 3.58 -5.05
N GLU A 221 12.40 2.71 -6.05
CA GLU A 221 13.12 1.43 -6.08
C GLU A 221 14.64 1.60 -6.17
N ASN A 222 15.09 2.66 -6.86
CA ASN A 222 16.52 2.93 -7.06
C ASN A 222 17.08 4.03 -6.13
N ALA A 223 16.28 4.52 -5.17
CA ALA A 223 16.66 5.64 -4.31
C ALA A 223 17.97 5.39 -3.55
N GLN A 224 18.16 4.17 -3.03
CA GLN A 224 19.36 3.79 -2.29
C GLN A 224 20.61 3.80 -3.17
N VAL A 225 20.51 3.29 -4.40
CA VAL A 225 21.62 3.29 -5.38
C VAL A 225 21.97 4.73 -5.75
N ILE A 226 20.96 5.56 -6.02
CA ILE A 226 21.16 6.97 -6.36
C ILE A 226 21.84 7.73 -5.20
N LEU A 227 21.39 7.52 -3.96
CA LEU A 227 21.91 8.22 -2.79
C LEU A 227 23.33 7.80 -2.40
N LEU A 228 23.71 6.53 -2.60
CA LEU A 228 25.02 6.02 -2.20
C LEU A 228 26.07 6.17 -3.31
N GLN A 229 25.72 5.84 -4.57
CA GLN A 229 26.67 5.85 -5.69
C GLN A 229 26.91 7.28 -6.24
N TYR A 230 25.89 8.13 -6.24
CA TYR A 230 25.95 9.48 -6.83
C TYR A 230 25.85 10.59 -5.77
N ARG A 231 26.22 10.29 -4.51
CA ARG A 231 26.06 11.17 -3.35
C ARG A 231 26.49 12.61 -3.62
N ASP A 232 27.69 12.81 -4.18
CA ASP A 232 28.23 14.15 -4.41
C ASP A 232 27.40 14.95 -5.43
N TYR A 233 26.98 14.31 -6.52
CA TYR A 233 26.11 14.93 -7.52
C TYR A 233 24.73 15.28 -6.95
N VAL A 234 24.16 14.39 -6.13
CA VAL A 234 22.88 14.65 -5.46
C VAL A 234 22.99 15.82 -4.49
N ILE A 235 24.08 15.93 -3.73
CA ILE A 235 24.33 17.05 -2.81
C ILE A 235 24.42 18.37 -3.59
N TRP A 236 25.25 18.44 -4.64
CA TRP A 236 25.38 19.67 -5.42
C TRP A 236 24.08 20.06 -6.12
N TYR A 237 23.37 19.09 -6.68
CA TYR A 237 22.10 19.31 -7.34
C TYR A 237 21.03 19.82 -6.34
N THR A 238 20.89 19.17 -5.18
CA THR A 238 19.94 19.59 -4.15
C THR A 238 20.28 20.97 -3.59
N LEU A 239 21.57 21.30 -3.45
CA LEU A 239 22.02 22.61 -3.01
C LEU A 239 21.65 23.70 -4.02
N ILE A 240 22.02 23.53 -5.30
CA ILE A 240 21.74 24.52 -6.35
C ILE A 240 20.23 24.72 -6.52
N THR A 241 19.46 23.63 -6.60
CA THR A 241 18.00 23.70 -6.75
C THR A 241 17.32 24.30 -5.52
N SER A 242 17.85 24.06 -4.32
CA SER A 242 17.36 24.71 -3.09
C SER A 242 17.62 26.21 -3.11
N ILE A 243 18.81 26.67 -3.54
CA ILE A 243 19.12 28.10 -3.68
C ILE A 243 18.20 28.77 -4.70
N ILE A 244 18.02 28.16 -5.87
CA ILE A 244 17.12 28.71 -6.91
C ILE A 244 15.68 28.79 -6.37
N SER A 245 15.20 27.73 -5.72
CA SER A 245 13.85 27.70 -5.13
C SER A 245 13.70 28.73 -4.01
N PHE A 246 14.74 28.92 -3.19
CA PHE A 246 14.78 29.94 -2.14
C PHE A 246 14.69 31.35 -2.75
N LEU A 247 15.48 31.67 -3.79
CA LEU A 247 15.44 32.97 -4.46
C LEU A 247 14.06 33.26 -5.06
N ILE A 248 13.43 32.26 -5.69
CA ILE A 248 12.09 32.39 -6.24
C ILE A 248 11.07 32.66 -5.12
N CYS A 249 11.08 31.85 -4.05
CA CYS A 249 10.16 32.02 -2.92
C CYS A 249 10.39 33.35 -2.20
N TYR A 250 11.65 33.79 -2.07
CA TYR A 250 12.03 35.07 -1.48
C TYR A 250 11.50 36.24 -2.28
N ARG A 251 11.59 36.18 -3.62
CA ARG A 251 11.09 37.22 -4.52
C ARG A 251 9.56 37.34 -4.50
N ILE A 252 8.84 36.21 -4.41
CA ILE A 252 7.37 36.21 -4.34
C ILE A 252 6.88 36.72 -2.97
N GLY A 253 7.63 36.40 -1.90
CA GLY A 253 7.29 36.77 -0.53
C GLY A 253 6.26 35.82 0.11
N PRO A 254 6.11 35.87 1.44
CA PRO A 254 5.21 34.98 2.17
C PRO A 254 3.75 35.37 1.96
N VAL A 255 2.85 34.39 2.09
CA VAL A 255 1.40 34.61 1.96
C VAL A 255 0.93 35.64 3.01
N THR A 256 0.37 36.76 2.56
CA THR A 256 -0.15 37.82 3.44
C THR A 256 -1.64 37.67 3.72
N ASN A 257 -2.41 37.18 2.75
CA ASN A 257 -3.87 37.09 2.84
C ASN A 257 -4.32 36.09 3.92
N THR A 258 -5.13 36.56 4.87
CA THR A 258 -5.66 35.76 5.98
C THR A 258 -6.55 34.61 5.52
N ARG A 259 -7.32 34.78 4.43
CA ARG A 259 -8.15 33.71 3.86
C ARG A 259 -7.29 32.56 3.35
N THR A 260 -6.19 32.86 2.66
CA THR A 260 -5.25 31.84 2.17
C THR A 260 -4.57 31.12 3.33
N LYS A 261 -4.15 31.84 4.39
CA LYS A 261 -3.59 31.20 5.60
C LYS A 261 -4.58 30.27 6.28
N GLN A 262 -5.87 30.62 6.29
CA GLN A 262 -6.92 29.73 6.79
C GLN A 262 -7.02 28.47 5.92
N ILE A 263 -7.09 28.59 4.59
CA ILE A 263 -7.12 27.42 3.70
C ILE A 263 -5.93 26.49 3.94
N ILE A 264 -4.72 27.04 4.08
CA ILE A 264 -3.51 26.26 4.42
C ILE A 264 -3.66 25.56 5.77
N GLN A 265 -4.23 26.24 6.77
CA GLN A 265 -4.54 25.62 8.07
C GLN A 265 -5.49 24.44 7.90
N TRP A 266 -6.62 24.61 7.20
CA TRP A 266 -7.60 23.54 6.97
C TRP A 266 -6.98 22.37 6.21
N PHE A 267 -6.13 22.64 5.24
CA PHE A 267 -5.41 21.61 4.51
C PHE A 267 -4.46 20.81 5.41
N LEU A 268 -3.69 21.49 6.26
CA LEU A 268 -2.80 20.83 7.24
C LEU A 268 -3.58 20.03 8.30
N GLN A 269 -4.72 20.54 8.74
CA GLN A 269 -5.59 19.81 9.65
C GLN A 269 -6.21 18.58 8.97
N GLY A 270 -6.68 18.73 7.74
CA GLY A 270 -7.20 17.64 6.93
C GLY A 270 -6.16 16.56 6.67
N SER A 271 -4.93 16.93 6.30
CA SER A 271 -3.85 15.97 6.10
C SER A 271 -3.45 15.25 7.40
N GLY A 272 -3.43 15.95 8.54
CA GLY A 272 -3.24 15.35 9.86
C GLY A 272 -4.31 14.31 10.19
N LEU A 273 -5.58 14.62 9.95
CA LEU A 273 -6.70 13.68 10.16
C LEU A 273 -6.63 12.47 9.21
N ILE A 274 -6.28 12.68 7.95
CA ILE A 274 -6.08 11.58 6.99
C ILE A 274 -4.94 10.66 7.46
N LEU A 275 -3.84 11.23 7.96
CA LEU A 275 -2.71 10.46 8.49
C LEU A 275 -3.14 9.61 9.70
N VAL A 276 -3.92 10.17 10.63
CA VAL A 276 -4.49 9.44 11.77
C VAL A 276 -5.46 8.35 11.29
N TYR A 277 -6.31 8.63 10.30
CA TYR A 277 -7.25 7.66 9.76
C TYR A 277 -6.56 6.45 9.11
N LEU A 278 -5.53 6.70 8.30
CA LEU A 278 -4.75 5.66 7.59
C LEU A 278 -3.77 4.91 8.50
N SER A 279 -3.49 5.43 9.69
CA SER A 279 -2.55 4.82 10.64
C SER A 279 -2.98 3.44 11.13
N SER A 280 -4.27 3.08 11.07
CA SER A 280 -4.78 1.81 11.61
C SER A 280 -5.65 1.08 10.60
N TYR A 281 -5.59 -0.25 10.62
CA TYR A 281 -6.55 -1.09 9.90
C TYR A 281 -7.94 -1.07 10.54
N PHE A 282 -8.03 -0.75 11.84
CA PHE A 282 -9.31 -0.65 12.53
C PHE A 282 -9.95 0.72 12.26
N ARG A 283 -10.68 0.80 11.14
CA ARG A 283 -11.28 2.06 10.65
C ARG A 283 -12.19 2.76 11.67
N GLU A 284 -12.98 2.01 12.44
CA GLU A 284 -13.90 2.60 13.44
C GLU A 284 -13.13 3.29 14.57
N ALA A 285 -12.05 2.68 15.05
CA ALA A 285 -11.21 3.26 16.10
C ALA A 285 -10.41 4.46 15.60
N SER A 286 -9.86 4.41 14.39
CA SER A 286 -9.15 5.58 13.82
C SER A 286 -10.09 6.75 13.54
N LEU A 287 -11.33 6.49 13.11
CA LEU A 287 -12.37 7.51 12.99
C LEU A 287 -12.75 8.09 14.36
N SER A 288 -12.91 7.27 15.38
CA SER A 288 -13.16 7.74 16.75
C SER A 288 -12.04 8.68 17.23
N MET A 289 -10.77 8.32 16.99
CA MET A 289 -9.63 9.19 17.29
C MET A 289 -9.71 10.53 16.54
N CYS A 290 -10.06 10.53 15.26
CA CYS A 290 -10.27 11.75 14.48
C CYS A 290 -11.37 12.65 15.09
N ILE A 291 -12.51 12.06 15.47
CA ILE A 291 -13.63 12.78 16.09
C ILE A 291 -13.21 13.38 17.43
N LEU A 292 -12.53 12.59 18.29
CA LEU A 292 -12.03 13.05 19.57
C LEU A 292 -11.04 14.22 19.41
N LEU A 293 -10.16 14.20 18.41
CA LEU A 293 -9.26 15.31 18.12
C LEU A 293 -10.00 16.59 17.72
N ILE A 294 -11.04 16.46 16.89
CA ILE A 294 -11.87 17.60 16.49
C ILE A 294 -12.61 18.19 17.70
N ILE A 295 -13.19 17.33 18.55
CA ILE A 295 -13.87 17.76 19.77
C ILE A 295 -12.88 18.44 20.72
N ALA A 296 -11.75 17.81 21.01
CA ALA A 296 -10.73 18.33 21.91
C ALA A 296 -10.18 19.69 21.45
N TYR A 297 -10.04 19.91 20.15
CA TYR A 297 -9.58 21.19 19.59
C TYR A 297 -10.65 22.29 19.64
N ASN A 298 -11.93 21.94 19.57
CA ASN A 298 -13.03 22.91 19.59
C ASN A 298 -13.54 23.20 21.01
N PHE A 299 -13.46 22.25 21.94
CA PHE A 299 -13.91 22.38 23.33
C PHE A 299 -13.38 23.62 24.07
N PRO A 300 -12.06 23.92 24.08
CA PRO A 300 -11.56 25.11 24.78
C PRO A 300 -12.12 26.40 24.17
N LYS A 301 -12.28 26.47 22.84
CA LYS A 301 -12.84 27.66 22.20
C LYS A 301 -14.27 27.93 22.67
N VAL A 302 -15.11 26.89 22.71
CA VAL A 302 -16.51 27.05 23.11
C VAL A 302 -16.64 27.50 24.56
N VAL A 303 -15.84 26.94 25.47
CA VAL A 303 -15.84 27.33 26.89
C VAL A 303 -15.35 28.77 27.08
N PHE A 304 -14.26 29.18 26.41
CA PHE A 304 -13.75 30.55 26.49
C PHE A 304 -14.71 31.60 25.90
N TYR A 305 -15.40 31.30 24.79
CA TYR A 305 -16.39 32.22 24.23
C TYR A 305 -17.64 32.31 25.12
N LYS A 306 -18.08 31.20 25.71
CA LYS A 306 -19.26 31.18 26.59
C LYS A 306 -18.98 31.91 27.91
N GLY A 307 -17.78 31.81 28.47
CA GLY A 307 -17.39 32.52 29.70
C GLY A 307 -17.15 34.02 29.54
N LYS A 308 -17.07 34.55 28.31
CA LYS A 308 -16.91 35.99 28.05
C LYS A 308 -18.25 36.72 27.81
N ASN A 309 -19.34 35.97 27.65
CA ASN A 309 -20.69 36.48 27.42
C ASN A 309 -21.57 36.48 28.69
N TYR A 310 -21.02 36.08 29.84
CA TYR A 310 -21.60 36.25 31.17
C TYR A 310 -20.73 37.23 31.96
#